data_AF-A0A5M3Q093-F1
#
_entry.id   AF-A0A5M3Q093-F1
#
_cell.length_a   1.000
_cell.length_b   1.000
_cell.length_c   1.000
_cell.angle_alpha   90.00
_cell.angle_beta   90.00
_cell.angle_gamma   90.00
#
_symmetry.space_group_name_H-M   'P 1'
#
loop_
_entity.id
_entity.type
_entity.pdbx_description
1 polymer ?
#
loop_
_entity_poly.entity_id
_entity_poly.type
_entity_poly.pdbx_seq_one_letter_code
_entity_poly.pdbx_strand_id
1 'polypeptide(L)'
;MRTNMISIVDMAPIYPQEPYLEMVQRLQDQVEGLTFESASETLDALLNVGDSDSLVDSEGLITEYELEPAINQEELSTLASRLQYALADHVDLDLDTAKTVTRNTINCVPRSLEDLVDYVEPETIGFINTGFFIEFPEMTGGNKKLQMSFIDSQVAKVDPGRRQFILGMAHEALVEQPLETHKGLTQRQKLLERAGVYYALHRYGHPVASLWLARFLNPFLFCSCPNHDCGARHFGFTDPQSSAVLVLENLPYVESLLNEKDQFTPMREEMCCEQICSNHLSDVLFGAEAFMLIDQERLEGASITPMLDLVGKNYELMDDLLQIRFLKVVRIFQQIYGGGHGEIGFLKQPPEEILVESIKRFQSYVAEHPGRPSLEMLTLWDANNFLAVGQDTGDMKIGISLHDMFLRSMYEPQAYEDMAESIIDIVHEYPDLNDASVRILQGFLTNYSYVLARLFFATSAYCDSLFQITNEPKVVNLLAEFGYWPAMKMRMQETSNPAEVDYWARRLTVEAS
;
A
#
# COMPACT_ATOMS: atom_id res chain seq x y z
N MET A 1 -16.96 28.80 -11.63
CA MET A 1 -16.86 28.05 -10.36
C MET A 1 -15.38 28.03 -10.00
N ARG A 2 -14.94 28.53 -8.84
CA ARG A 2 -13.52 28.45 -8.45
C ARG A 2 -13.33 27.19 -7.63
N THR A 3 -13.01 26.09 -8.30
CA THR A 3 -12.46 24.90 -7.65
C THR A 3 -11.09 25.28 -7.09
N ASN A 4 -10.84 25.00 -5.82
CA ASN A 4 -9.49 25.02 -5.25
C ASN A 4 -8.71 23.89 -5.92
N MET A 5 -8.20 24.13 -7.14
CA MET A 5 -7.32 23.21 -7.85
C MET A 5 -5.99 23.18 -7.11
N ILE A 6 -5.87 22.23 -6.19
CA ILE A 6 -4.58 21.75 -5.76
C ILE A 6 -4.03 21.02 -6.98
N SER A 7 -2.84 21.44 -7.45
CA SER A 7 -2.10 20.70 -8.49
C SER A 7 -2.10 19.23 -8.10
N ILE A 8 -2.31 18.32 -9.04
CA ILE A 8 -1.89 16.93 -8.87
C ILE A 8 -0.38 17.03 -8.56
N VAL A 9 -0.02 16.86 -7.28
CA VAL A 9 0.94 17.75 -6.61
C VAL A 9 2.40 17.54 -7.02
N ASP A 10 3.17 18.61 -6.93
CA ASP A 10 4.59 18.86 -7.26
C ASP A 10 5.67 17.91 -6.69
N MET A 11 5.38 16.65 -6.34
CA MET A 11 6.43 15.70 -5.95
C MET A 11 6.10 14.28 -6.40
N ALA A 12 6.93 13.74 -7.30
CA ALA A 12 7.04 12.30 -7.47
C ALA A 12 7.31 11.65 -6.09
N PRO A 13 6.81 10.44 -5.81
CA PRO A 13 7.33 9.66 -4.69
C PRO A 13 8.80 9.35 -4.97
N ILE A 14 9.67 10.24 -4.48
CA ILE A 14 11.07 9.94 -4.25
C ILE A 14 11.04 8.90 -3.14
N TYR A 15 11.16 7.63 -3.52
CA TYR A 15 11.48 6.59 -2.54
C TYR A 15 12.74 7.06 -1.81
N PRO A 16 12.77 7.02 -0.47
CA PRO A 16 13.95 7.43 0.26
C PRO A 16 15.09 6.49 -0.15
N GLN A 17 16.01 6.99 -0.98
CA GLN A 17 17.30 6.36 -1.16
C GLN A 17 17.98 6.44 0.21
N GLU A 18 18.35 5.28 0.74
CA GLU A 18 19.09 5.23 1.99
C GLU A 18 20.57 5.49 1.69
N PRO A 19 21.27 6.35 2.45
CA PRO A 19 22.71 6.49 2.32
C PRO A 19 23.40 5.14 2.59
N TYR A 20 24.32 4.73 1.72
CA TYR A 20 25.08 3.48 1.89
C TYR A 20 25.73 3.39 3.29
N LEU A 21 26.24 4.52 3.79
CA LEU A 21 26.87 4.61 5.11
C LEU A 21 25.91 4.28 6.27
N GLU A 22 24.61 4.58 6.15
CA GLU A 22 23.62 4.24 7.16
C GLU A 22 23.39 2.72 7.21
N MET A 23 23.43 2.05 6.06
CA MET A 23 23.34 0.59 5.96
C MET A 23 24.58 -0.09 6.56
N VAL A 24 25.78 0.44 6.30
CA VAL A 24 27.02 -0.05 6.93
C VAL A 24 26.96 0.08 8.44
N GLN A 25 26.55 1.25 8.95
CA GLN A 25 26.39 1.47 10.39
C GLN A 25 25.37 0.51 11.00
N ARG A 26 24.25 0.26 10.31
CA ARG A 26 23.22 -0.68 10.74
C ARG A 26 23.75 -2.11 10.83
N LEU A 27 24.59 -2.53 9.88
CA LEU A 27 25.24 -3.84 9.94
C LEU A 27 26.17 -3.95 11.15
N GLN A 28 26.95 -2.91 11.44
CA GLN A 28 27.81 -2.86 12.62
C GLN A 28 27.03 -2.89 13.94
N ASP A 29 25.89 -2.20 14.00
CA ASP A 29 25.06 -2.16 15.20
C ASP A 29 24.41 -3.51 15.52
N GLN A 30 24.18 -4.34 14.49
CA GLN A 30 23.57 -5.66 14.60
C GLN A 30 24.58 -6.80 14.78
N VAL A 31 25.83 -6.62 14.33
CA VAL A 31 26.89 -7.63 14.42
C VAL A 31 28.01 -7.13 15.33
N GLU A 32 28.02 -7.60 16.58
CA GLU A 32 29.01 -7.19 17.57
C GLU A 32 30.45 -7.50 17.10
N GLY A 33 31.34 -6.51 17.21
CA GLY A 33 32.76 -6.66 16.91
C GLY A 33 33.15 -6.40 15.45
N LEU A 34 32.20 -6.05 14.58
CA LEU A 34 32.47 -5.72 13.18
C LEU A 34 33.11 -4.33 13.03
N THR A 35 34.25 -4.24 12.35
CA THR A 35 34.87 -2.96 12.00
C THR A 35 34.11 -2.30 10.84
N PHE A 36 34.29 -0.98 10.66
CA PHE A 36 33.61 -0.26 9.58
C PHE A 36 34.05 -0.79 8.19
N GLU A 37 35.34 -1.05 8.02
CA GLU A 37 35.91 -1.61 6.79
C GLU A 37 35.32 -2.99 6.49
N SER A 38 35.30 -3.90 7.47
CA SER A 38 34.68 -5.22 7.33
C SER A 38 33.18 -5.16 7.06
N ALA A 39 32.47 -4.19 7.66
CA ALA A 39 31.05 -3.99 7.43
C ALA A 39 30.76 -3.50 6.01
N SER A 40 31.59 -2.59 5.50
CA SER A 40 31.52 -2.10 4.12
C SER A 40 31.75 -3.25 3.12
N GLU A 41 32.85 -4.01 3.29
CA GLU A 41 33.17 -5.16 2.43
C GLU A 41 32.06 -6.23 2.47
N THR A 42 31.49 -6.46 3.66
CA THR A 42 30.38 -7.41 3.84
C THR A 42 29.11 -6.92 3.13
N LEU A 43 28.81 -5.63 3.21
CA LEU A 43 27.65 -5.04 2.54
C LEU A 43 27.82 -5.10 1.01
N ASP A 44 29.03 -4.84 0.50
CA ASP A 44 29.34 -4.97 -0.93
C ASP A 44 29.15 -6.40 -1.42
N ALA A 45 29.61 -7.38 -0.64
CA ALA A 45 29.38 -8.80 -0.91
C ALA A 45 27.88 -9.17 -0.88
N LEU A 46 27.10 -8.58 0.04
CA LEU A 46 25.66 -8.82 0.16
C LEU A 46 24.90 -8.24 -1.04
N LEU A 47 25.26 -7.03 -1.47
CA LEU A 47 24.73 -6.35 -2.66
C LEU A 47 25.31 -6.93 -3.97
N ASN A 48 26.25 -7.86 -3.87
CA ASN A 48 26.92 -8.51 -4.99
C ASN A 48 27.61 -7.52 -5.93
N VAL A 49 28.30 -6.53 -5.36
CA VAL A 49 29.12 -5.57 -6.09
C VAL A 49 30.59 -5.65 -5.68
N GLY A 50 31.46 -5.27 -6.61
CA GLY A 50 32.90 -5.25 -6.35
C GLY A 50 33.38 -4.02 -5.58
N ASP A 51 32.62 -2.91 -5.68
CA ASP A 51 32.92 -1.63 -5.03
C ASP A 51 31.65 -0.79 -4.90
N SER A 52 31.33 -0.32 -3.70
CA SER A 52 30.17 0.54 -3.43
C SER A 52 30.24 1.89 -4.13
N ASP A 53 31.44 2.39 -4.49
CA ASP A 53 31.61 3.62 -5.27
C ASP A 53 30.89 3.55 -6.64
N SER A 54 30.61 2.35 -7.15
CA SER A 54 29.82 2.14 -8.38
C SER A 54 28.31 2.17 -8.19
N LEU A 55 27.82 2.01 -6.95
CA LEU A 55 26.40 1.97 -6.61
C LEU A 55 25.88 3.29 -6.06
N VAL A 56 26.76 4.19 -5.62
CA VAL A 56 26.38 5.43 -4.94
C VAL A 56 26.56 6.66 -5.81
N ASP A 57 25.65 7.63 -5.70
CA ASP A 57 25.80 8.93 -6.35
C ASP A 57 26.79 9.85 -5.59
N SER A 58 26.95 11.07 -6.09
CA SER A 58 27.79 12.10 -5.46
C SER A 58 27.34 12.51 -4.05
N GLU A 59 26.12 12.16 -3.63
CA GLU A 59 25.57 12.40 -2.30
C GLU A 59 25.69 11.15 -1.40
N GLY A 60 26.20 10.02 -1.91
CA GLY A 60 26.36 8.76 -1.19
C GLY A 60 25.07 7.93 -1.15
N LEU A 61 24.10 8.24 -2.01
CA LEU A 61 22.82 7.54 -2.12
C LEU A 61 22.93 6.42 -3.13
N ILE A 62 22.37 5.25 -2.84
CA ILE A 62 22.40 4.13 -3.78
C ILE A 62 21.47 4.42 -4.97
N THR A 63 22.04 4.40 -6.17
CA THR A 63 21.38 4.82 -7.43
C THR A 63 20.60 3.72 -8.13
N GLU A 64 20.85 2.45 -7.78
CA GLU A 64 20.11 1.33 -8.35
C GLU A 64 18.70 1.24 -7.73
N TYR A 65 17.70 1.04 -8.60
CA TYR A 65 16.29 1.40 -8.39
C TYR A 65 15.51 0.60 -7.33
N GLU A 66 16.10 -0.36 -6.61
CA GLU A 66 15.38 -1.14 -5.60
C GLU A 66 16.26 -1.50 -4.40
N LEU A 67 16.43 -0.55 -3.48
CA LEU A 67 17.16 -0.76 -2.23
C LEU A 67 16.37 -1.55 -1.16
N GLU A 68 15.15 -1.96 -1.47
CA GLU A 68 14.22 -2.59 -0.53
C GLU A 68 13.56 -3.79 -1.24
N PRO A 69 14.33 -4.86 -1.49
CA PRO A 69 13.90 -5.92 -2.38
C PRO A 69 12.70 -6.68 -1.79
N ALA A 70 11.68 -6.89 -2.62
CA ALA A 70 10.55 -7.77 -2.29
C ALA A 70 10.98 -9.23 -2.48
N ILE A 71 11.20 -9.93 -1.38
CA ILE A 71 11.80 -11.27 -1.37
C ILE A 71 10.91 -12.33 -0.71
N ASN A 72 11.06 -13.56 -1.18
CA ASN A 72 10.49 -14.73 -0.52
C ASN A 72 11.48 -15.36 0.48
N GLN A 73 11.01 -16.34 1.26
CA GLN A 73 11.84 -17.05 2.26
C GLN A 73 13.12 -17.70 1.69
N GLU A 74 13.08 -18.24 0.47
CA GLU A 74 14.22 -18.90 -0.17
C GLU A 74 15.30 -17.88 -0.57
N GLU A 75 14.88 -16.76 -1.15
CA GLU A 75 15.73 -15.63 -1.50
C GLU A 75 16.36 -15.01 -0.24
N LEU A 76 15.58 -14.82 0.83
CA LEU A 76 16.11 -14.34 2.12
C LEU A 76 17.14 -15.32 2.69
N SER A 77 16.87 -16.62 2.65
CA SER A 77 17.81 -17.65 3.11
C SER A 77 19.10 -17.64 2.29
N THR A 78 19.00 -17.38 0.98
CA THR A 78 20.15 -17.25 0.08
C THR A 78 21.01 -16.04 0.43
N LEU A 79 20.38 -14.87 0.67
CA LEU A 79 21.06 -13.66 1.08
C LEU A 79 21.70 -13.82 2.47
N ALA A 80 21.00 -14.43 3.41
CA ALA A 80 21.54 -14.76 4.74
C ALA A 80 22.76 -15.69 4.67
N SER A 81 22.73 -16.68 3.77
CA SER A 81 23.88 -17.57 3.55
C SER A 81 25.09 -16.83 2.97
N ARG A 82 24.86 -15.83 2.10
CA ARG A 82 25.93 -14.95 1.60
C ARG A 82 26.52 -14.10 2.72
N LEU A 83 25.68 -13.56 3.59
CA LEU A 83 26.11 -12.82 4.77
C LEU A 83 26.98 -13.70 5.69
N GLN A 84 26.54 -14.93 5.99
CA GLN A 84 27.33 -15.89 6.77
C GLN A 84 28.70 -16.17 6.14
N TYR A 85 28.75 -16.33 4.81
CA TYR A 85 29.99 -16.57 4.10
C TYR A 85 30.93 -15.35 4.17
N ALA A 86 30.41 -14.15 3.96
CA ALA A 86 31.18 -12.91 4.03
C ALA A 86 31.72 -12.63 5.45
N LEU A 87 30.97 -13.04 6.48
CA LEU A 87 31.33 -12.85 7.88
C LEU A 87 32.10 -14.01 8.50
N ALA A 88 32.36 -15.10 7.78
CA ALA A 88 32.91 -16.35 8.34
C ALA A 88 34.25 -16.16 9.09
N ASP A 89 35.06 -15.19 8.68
CA ASP A 89 36.35 -14.87 9.31
C ASP A 89 36.23 -13.91 10.51
N HIS A 90 35.04 -13.34 10.74
CA HIS A 90 34.76 -12.33 11.75
C HIS A 90 33.84 -12.83 12.87
N VAL A 91 32.70 -13.44 12.51
CA VAL A 91 31.65 -13.87 13.44
C VAL A 91 30.95 -15.13 12.90
N ASP A 92 30.71 -16.11 13.77
CA ASP A 92 29.88 -17.27 13.47
C ASP A 92 28.41 -16.95 13.80
N LEU A 93 27.59 -16.76 12.76
CA LEU A 93 26.16 -16.48 12.88
C LEU A 93 25.36 -17.72 12.48
N ASP A 94 24.35 -18.10 13.25
CA ASP A 94 23.36 -19.08 12.78
C ASP A 94 22.47 -18.46 11.68
N LEU A 95 21.74 -19.31 10.95
CA LEU A 95 20.97 -18.87 9.78
C LEU A 95 19.83 -17.92 10.16
N ASP A 96 19.16 -18.13 11.30
CA ASP A 96 18.02 -17.30 11.72
C ASP A 96 18.52 -15.91 12.12
N THR A 97 19.62 -15.82 12.85
CA THR A 97 20.29 -14.55 13.14
C THR A 97 20.74 -13.86 11.85
N ALA A 98 21.34 -14.60 10.90
CA ALA A 98 21.77 -14.04 9.63
C ALA A 98 20.60 -13.51 8.77
N LYS A 99 19.43 -14.17 8.79
CA LYS A 99 18.20 -13.67 8.15
C LYS A 99 17.75 -12.35 8.75
N THR A 100 17.72 -12.24 10.08
CA THR A 100 17.36 -10.99 10.78
C THR A 100 18.33 -9.86 10.45
N VAL A 101 19.64 -10.11 10.50
CA VAL A 101 20.64 -9.10 10.12
C VAL A 101 20.47 -8.68 8.66
N THR A 102 20.28 -9.64 7.75
CA THR A 102 20.11 -9.38 6.32
C THR A 102 18.89 -8.50 6.06
N ARG A 103 17.69 -8.92 6.49
CA ARG A 103 16.44 -8.20 6.21
C ARG A 103 16.47 -6.77 6.75
N ASN A 104 17.09 -6.58 7.91
CA ASN A 104 17.19 -5.27 8.53
C ASN A 104 18.22 -4.39 7.81
N THR A 105 19.37 -4.95 7.43
CA THR A 105 20.46 -4.23 6.77
C THR A 105 20.03 -3.65 5.44
N ILE A 106 19.45 -4.48 4.56
CA ILE A 106 19.04 -4.07 3.21
C ILE A 106 17.54 -3.76 3.11
N ASN A 107 16.87 -3.56 4.24
CA ASN A 107 15.43 -3.29 4.31
C ASN A 107 14.58 -4.20 3.42
N CYS A 108 14.81 -5.51 3.47
CA CYS A 108 13.99 -6.46 2.73
C CYS A 108 12.52 -6.30 3.10
N VAL A 109 11.66 -6.61 2.13
CA VAL A 109 10.21 -6.60 2.31
C VAL A 109 9.69 -7.98 1.91
N PRO A 110 8.75 -8.58 2.65
CA PRO A 110 8.19 -9.86 2.25
C PRO A 110 7.45 -9.75 0.90
N ARG A 111 7.48 -10.80 0.08
CA ARG A 111 6.75 -10.83 -1.21
C ARG A 111 5.29 -11.24 -1.04
N SER A 112 5.01 -12.10 -0.06
CA SER A 112 3.68 -12.64 0.22
C SER A 112 3.39 -12.68 1.72
N LEU A 113 2.11 -12.88 2.08
CA LEU A 113 1.68 -13.08 3.47
C LEU A 113 2.53 -14.12 4.21
N GLU A 114 2.84 -15.25 3.58
CA GLU A 114 3.58 -16.35 4.23
C GLU A 114 5.05 -16.03 4.47
N ASP A 115 5.62 -15.06 3.76
CA ASP A 115 7.01 -14.62 3.96
C ASP A 115 7.16 -13.81 5.27
N LEU A 116 6.05 -13.36 5.88
CA LEU A 116 6.07 -12.72 7.21
C LEU A 116 6.50 -13.65 8.33
N VAL A 117 6.49 -14.98 8.12
CA VAL A 117 6.95 -15.92 9.15
C VAL A 117 8.37 -15.62 9.61
N ASP A 118 9.23 -15.14 8.70
CA ASP A 118 10.60 -14.78 9.04
C ASP A 118 10.61 -13.59 10.00
N TYR A 119 9.62 -12.69 9.97
CA TYR A 119 9.46 -11.50 10.83
C TYR A 119 8.79 -11.80 12.18
N VAL A 120 8.48 -13.06 12.48
CA VAL A 120 7.90 -13.45 13.76
C VAL A 120 8.99 -13.82 14.74
N GLU A 121 9.19 -12.99 15.76
CA GLU A 121 10.16 -13.28 16.81
C GLU A 121 9.76 -14.54 17.62
N PRO A 122 10.71 -15.42 17.98
CA PRO A 122 10.45 -16.61 18.79
C PRO A 122 9.73 -16.32 20.10
N GLU A 123 10.00 -15.17 20.71
CA GLU A 123 9.36 -14.67 21.92
C GLU A 123 7.87 -14.40 21.71
N THR A 124 7.46 -13.97 20.52
CA THR A 124 6.05 -13.75 20.16
C THR A 124 5.30 -15.08 20.16
N ILE A 125 5.87 -16.09 19.49
CA ILE A 125 5.31 -17.46 19.48
C ILE A 125 5.34 -18.06 20.90
N GLY A 126 6.43 -17.84 21.64
CA GLY A 126 6.56 -18.25 23.03
C GLY A 126 5.49 -17.61 23.91
N PHE A 127 5.22 -16.32 23.76
CA PHE A 127 4.22 -15.56 24.52
C PHE A 127 2.81 -16.07 24.24
N ILE A 128 2.47 -16.26 22.97
CA ILE A 128 1.16 -16.83 22.58
C ILE A 128 1.03 -18.25 23.15
N ASN A 129 2.08 -19.08 23.06
CA ASN A 129 2.03 -20.48 23.46
C ASN A 129 2.04 -20.72 24.99
N THR A 130 2.79 -19.90 25.73
CA THR A 130 2.94 -20.07 27.19
C THR A 130 1.72 -19.62 27.99
N GLY A 131 0.84 -18.84 27.36
CA GLY A 131 -0.50 -18.59 27.88
C GLY A 131 -0.57 -17.45 28.89
N PHE A 132 -1.70 -16.74 28.87
CA PHE A 132 -2.03 -15.70 29.85
C PHE A 132 -2.35 -16.32 31.20
N PHE A 133 -1.95 -15.62 32.27
CA PHE A 133 -2.57 -15.80 33.58
C PHE A 133 -3.83 -14.95 33.60
N ILE A 134 -4.99 -15.58 33.38
CA ILE A 134 -6.25 -14.87 33.62
C ILE A 134 -6.73 -15.24 35.03
N GLU A 135 -6.58 -14.31 35.96
CA GLU A 135 -7.33 -14.35 37.21
C GLU A 135 -8.77 -13.95 36.90
N PHE A 136 -9.67 -14.93 36.87
CA PHE A 136 -11.12 -14.69 36.92
C PHE A 136 -11.62 -15.04 38.33
N PRO A 137 -11.69 -14.08 39.28
CA PRO A 137 -12.20 -14.33 40.63
C PRO A 137 -13.62 -14.92 40.63
N GLU A 138 -14.39 -14.64 39.60
CA GLU A 138 -15.80 -15.03 39.45
C GLU A 138 -15.97 -16.45 38.87
N MET A 139 -15.03 -16.92 38.04
CA MET A 139 -15.09 -18.28 37.44
C MET A 139 -14.36 -19.33 38.27
N THR A 140 -13.37 -18.92 39.06
CA THR A 140 -12.71 -19.79 40.02
C THR A 140 -13.17 -19.42 41.41
N GLY A 141 -14.13 -20.16 41.97
CA GLY A 141 -14.53 -19.97 43.37
C GLY A 141 -13.30 -19.97 44.29
N GLY A 142 -12.81 -18.78 44.65
CA GLY A 142 -11.58 -18.53 45.40
C GLY A 142 -10.26 -18.73 44.63
N ASN A 143 -9.39 -17.72 44.67
CA ASN A 143 -7.91 -17.70 44.54
C ASN A 143 -7.22 -18.82 43.69
N LYS A 144 -7.81 -19.27 42.58
CA LYS A 144 -7.14 -20.19 41.66
C LYS A 144 -6.81 -19.45 40.39
N LYS A 145 -5.52 -19.26 40.16
CA LYS A 145 -4.97 -18.79 38.89
C LYS A 145 -5.25 -19.85 37.83
N LEU A 146 -5.99 -19.49 36.77
CA LEU A 146 -6.17 -20.35 35.60
C LEU A 146 -4.96 -20.15 34.70
N GLN A 147 -4.07 -21.14 34.66
CA GLN A 147 -3.00 -21.21 33.68
C GLN A 147 -3.55 -21.90 32.43
N MET A 148 -3.67 -21.18 31.32
CA MET A 148 -4.08 -21.74 30.03
C MET A 148 -2.90 -21.68 29.06
N SER A 149 -2.09 -22.73 28.97
CA SER A 149 -1.09 -22.86 27.91
C SER A 149 -1.79 -23.09 26.58
N PHE A 150 -1.58 -22.21 25.60
CA PHE A 150 -1.98 -22.41 24.22
C PHE A 150 -0.93 -23.28 23.56
N ILE A 151 -1.10 -24.61 23.57
CA ILE A 151 -0.33 -25.44 22.64
C ILE A 151 -1.12 -25.41 21.33
N ASP A 152 -0.49 -25.30 20.15
CA ASP A 152 -1.17 -25.36 18.84
C ASP A 152 -2.24 -26.49 18.77
N SER A 153 -1.97 -27.63 19.41
CA SER A 153 -2.87 -28.79 19.55
C SER A 153 -4.12 -28.60 20.44
N GLN A 154 -4.21 -27.50 21.19
CA GLN A 154 -5.28 -27.14 22.13
C GLN A 154 -6.16 -26.01 21.60
N VAL A 155 -5.71 -25.23 20.61
CA VAL A 155 -6.43 -24.06 20.04
C VAL A 155 -7.83 -24.45 19.58
N ALA A 156 -7.96 -25.58 18.89
CA ALA A 156 -9.24 -26.11 18.40
C ALA A 156 -10.18 -26.61 19.51
N LYS A 157 -9.69 -26.75 20.74
CA LYS A 157 -10.45 -27.25 21.91
C LYS A 157 -10.95 -26.14 22.82
N VAL A 158 -10.47 -24.91 22.62
CA VAL A 158 -10.94 -23.74 23.37
C VAL A 158 -12.23 -23.23 22.73
N ASP A 159 -13.22 -22.92 23.56
CA ASP A 159 -14.45 -22.28 23.10
C ASP A 159 -14.13 -21.01 22.28
N PRO A 160 -14.77 -20.79 21.12
CA PRO A 160 -14.46 -19.67 20.24
C PRO A 160 -14.50 -18.29 20.93
N GLY A 161 -15.45 -18.05 21.82
CA GLY A 161 -15.56 -16.76 22.53
C GLY A 161 -14.40 -16.54 23.50
N ARG A 162 -13.99 -17.58 24.23
CA ARG A 162 -12.82 -17.54 25.12
C ARG A 162 -11.52 -17.39 24.36
N ARG A 163 -11.41 -18.04 23.20
CA ARG A 163 -10.25 -17.89 22.30
C ARG A 163 -10.10 -16.44 21.84
N GLN A 164 -11.19 -15.79 21.44
CA GLN A 164 -11.11 -14.39 21.00
C GLN A 164 -10.70 -13.44 22.13
N PHE A 165 -11.24 -13.62 23.33
CA PHE A 165 -10.84 -12.82 24.49
C PHE A 165 -9.33 -12.94 24.77
N ILE A 166 -8.81 -14.17 24.78
CA ILE A 166 -7.39 -14.44 25.02
C ILE A 166 -6.50 -13.82 23.95
N LEU A 167 -6.86 -14.00 22.68
CA LEU A 167 -6.09 -13.43 21.56
C LEU A 167 -6.18 -11.90 21.51
N GLY A 168 -7.29 -11.31 21.94
CA GLY A 168 -7.43 -9.86 22.12
C GLY A 168 -6.47 -9.31 23.17
N MET A 169 -6.35 -9.97 24.32
CA MET A 169 -5.34 -9.59 25.33
C MET A 169 -3.92 -9.77 24.81
N ALA A 170 -3.67 -10.81 24.01
CA ALA A 170 -2.37 -11.04 23.38
C ALA A 170 -2.00 -9.92 22.41
N HIS A 171 -2.96 -9.53 21.58
CA HIS A 171 -2.83 -8.41 20.67
C HIS A 171 -2.43 -7.16 21.45
N GLU A 172 -3.20 -6.75 22.47
CA GLU A 172 -2.88 -5.55 23.26
C GLU A 172 -1.48 -5.63 23.85
N ALA A 173 -1.13 -6.74 24.49
CA ALA A 173 0.17 -6.89 25.16
C ALA A 173 1.36 -6.91 24.19
N LEU A 174 1.22 -7.46 22.98
CA LEU A 174 2.31 -7.58 22.01
C LEU A 174 2.44 -6.33 21.13
N VAL A 175 1.32 -5.69 20.78
CA VAL A 175 1.32 -4.53 19.87
C VAL A 175 1.64 -3.23 20.59
N GLU A 176 1.31 -3.10 21.88
CA GLU A 176 1.63 -1.92 22.70
C GLU A 176 3.09 -1.88 23.19
N GLN A 177 3.85 -2.96 23.01
CA GLN A 177 5.26 -2.96 23.38
C GLN A 177 6.09 -2.11 22.40
N PRO A 178 6.98 -1.23 22.91
CA PRO A 178 7.90 -0.50 22.06
C PRO A 178 8.86 -1.48 21.37
N LEU A 179 9.01 -1.38 20.05
CA LEU A 179 9.97 -2.16 19.24
C LEU A 179 11.42 -1.66 19.40
N GLU A 180 11.73 -0.95 20.49
CA GLU A 180 13.06 -0.36 20.73
C GLU A 180 14.12 -1.40 21.12
N THR A 181 13.74 -2.68 21.22
CA THR A 181 14.63 -3.78 21.60
C THR A 181 15.68 -4.12 20.54
N HIS A 182 15.40 -3.86 19.26
CA HIS A 182 16.33 -4.14 18.16
C HIS A 182 17.03 -2.85 17.70
N LYS A 183 18.36 -2.80 17.84
CA LYS A 183 19.19 -1.65 17.42
C LYS A 183 19.25 -1.56 15.90
N GLY A 184 19.26 -0.34 15.38
CA GLY A 184 19.48 -0.07 13.95
C GLY A 184 18.26 -0.28 13.04
N LEU A 185 17.10 -0.71 13.56
CA LEU A 185 15.90 -0.87 12.74
C LEU A 185 15.40 0.46 12.15
N THR A 186 15.12 0.44 10.85
CA THR A 186 14.36 1.50 10.21
C THR A 186 12.91 1.49 10.70
N GLN A 187 12.20 2.62 10.52
CA GLN A 187 10.76 2.68 10.84
C GLN A 187 9.96 1.62 10.07
N ARG A 188 10.40 1.29 8.85
CA ARG A 188 9.77 0.25 8.04
C ARG A 188 9.94 -1.14 8.62
N GLN A 189 11.16 -1.50 9.05
CA GLN A 189 11.40 -2.80 9.67
C GLN A 189 10.62 -2.96 10.98
N LYS A 190 10.48 -1.89 11.76
CA LYS A 190 9.59 -1.88 12.94
C LYS A 190 8.13 -2.20 12.56
N LEU A 191 7.63 -1.61 11.47
CA LEU A 191 6.28 -1.90 10.98
C LEU A 191 6.14 -3.36 10.51
N LEU A 192 7.16 -3.93 9.86
CA LEU A 192 7.16 -5.33 9.43
C LEU A 192 7.23 -6.31 10.61
N GLU A 193 7.98 -6.00 11.67
CA GLU A 193 7.96 -6.80 12.91
C GLU A 193 6.57 -6.78 13.56
N ARG A 194 5.89 -5.62 13.56
CA ARG A 194 4.50 -5.51 14.02
C ARG A 194 3.53 -6.29 13.12
N ALA A 195 3.77 -6.30 11.81
CA ALA A 195 3.03 -7.17 10.88
C ALA A 195 3.27 -8.66 11.17
N GLY A 196 4.48 -9.05 11.58
CA GLY A 196 4.81 -10.39 12.07
C GLY A 196 3.96 -10.79 13.29
N VAL A 197 3.74 -9.89 14.25
CA VAL A 197 2.83 -10.12 15.39
C VAL A 197 1.40 -10.37 14.91
N TYR A 198 0.89 -9.57 13.97
CA TYR A 198 -0.44 -9.79 13.39
C TYR A 198 -0.53 -11.12 12.64
N TYR A 199 0.50 -11.49 11.88
CA TYR A 199 0.59 -12.78 11.19
C TYR A 199 0.57 -13.95 12.17
N ALA A 200 1.32 -13.88 13.27
CA ALA A 200 1.30 -14.88 14.32
C ALA A 200 -0.11 -15.03 14.90
N LEU A 201 -0.74 -13.94 15.35
CA LEU A 201 -2.09 -13.95 15.92
C LEU A 201 -3.16 -14.40 14.92
N HIS A 202 -3.02 -14.04 13.64
CA HIS A 202 -3.87 -14.51 12.53
C HIS A 202 -3.85 -16.03 12.45
N ARG A 203 -2.66 -16.67 12.50
CA ARG A 203 -2.54 -18.14 12.49
C ARG A 203 -3.22 -18.83 13.68
N TYR A 204 -3.38 -18.15 14.81
CA TYR A 204 -4.15 -18.63 15.96
C TYR A 204 -5.66 -18.37 15.85
N GLY A 205 -6.11 -17.75 14.75
CA GLY A 205 -7.51 -17.49 14.45
C GLY A 205 -8.07 -16.23 15.12
N HIS A 206 -7.25 -15.17 15.25
CA HIS A 206 -7.69 -13.87 15.73
C HIS A 206 -8.17 -12.95 14.58
N PRO A 207 -9.50 -12.71 14.41
CA PRO A 207 -10.05 -11.97 13.29
C PRO A 207 -9.58 -10.52 13.21
N VAL A 208 -9.42 -9.87 14.36
CA VAL A 208 -8.96 -8.47 14.41
C VAL A 208 -7.52 -8.36 13.89
N ALA A 209 -6.62 -9.28 14.27
CA ALA A 209 -5.27 -9.33 13.69
C ALA A 209 -5.30 -9.64 12.19
N SER A 210 -6.17 -10.54 11.73
CA SER A 210 -6.36 -10.80 10.29
C SER A 210 -6.79 -9.56 9.51
N LEU A 211 -7.73 -8.77 10.06
CA LEU A 211 -8.19 -7.53 9.43
C LEU A 211 -7.10 -6.44 9.45
N TRP A 212 -6.35 -6.31 10.54
CA TRP A 212 -5.18 -5.44 10.58
C TRP A 212 -4.13 -5.86 9.56
N LEU A 213 -3.84 -7.14 9.45
CA LEU A 213 -2.90 -7.67 8.47
C LEU A 213 -3.39 -7.40 7.04
N ALA A 214 -4.68 -7.57 6.78
CA ALA A 214 -5.27 -7.21 5.50
C ALA A 214 -5.06 -5.73 5.15
N ARG A 215 -5.12 -4.81 6.13
CA ARG A 215 -4.78 -3.40 5.92
C ARG A 215 -3.31 -3.22 5.53
N PHE A 216 -2.38 -3.89 6.22
CA PHE A 216 -0.95 -3.79 5.94
C PHE A 216 -0.60 -4.23 4.52
N LEU A 217 -1.28 -5.26 4.02
CA LEU A 217 -1.07 -5.83 2.68
C LEU A 217 -1.76 -5.02 1.56
N ASN A 218 -2.66 -4.10 1.92
CA ASN A 218 -3.51 -3.44 0.95
C ASN A 218 -2.76 -2.30 0.24
N PRO A 219 -2.68 -2.32 -1.10
CA PRO A 219 -1.94 -1.31 -1.87
C PRO A 219 -2.62 0.08 -1.90
N PHE A 220 -3.90 0.17 -1.54
CA PHE A 220 -4.66 1.42 -1.56
C PHE A 220 -4.83 2.09 -0.21
N LEU A 221 -4.44 1.41 0.86
CA LEU A 221 -4.52 1.96 2.20
C LEU A 221 -3.23 2.73 2.48
N PHE A 222 -3.37 3.94 2.99
CA PHE A 222 -2.26 4.71 3.56
C PHE A 222 -2.61 4.89 5.02
N CYS A 223 -1.84 4.31 5.96
CA CYS A 223 -2.25 4.32 7.38
C CYS A 223 -2.59 5.73 7.86
N SER A 224 -3.84 5.92 8.28
CA SER A 224 -4.32 7.09 9.04
C SER A 224 -4.23 6.86 10.55
N CYS A 225 -3.52 5.82 10.97
CA CYS A 225 -3.44 5.46 12.37
C CYS A 225 -2.82 6.61 13.21
N PRO A 226 -3.43 6.92 14.38
CA PRO A 226 -2.95 8.00 15.26
C PRO A 226 -1.59 7.69 15.91
N ASN A 227 -1.08 6.45 15.76
CA ASN A 227 0.26 6.09 16.18
C ASN A 227 1.30 6.68 15.22
N HIS A 228 2.21 7.49 15.79
CA HIS A 228 3.34 8.14 15.12
C HIS A 228 4.24 7.21 14.29
N ASP A 229 4.13 5.89 14.48
CA ASP A 229 5.02 4.88 13.90
C ASP A 229 4.76 4.57 12.41
N CYS A 230 3.59 4.89 11.85
CA CYS A 230 3.26 4.52 10.47
C CYS A 230 3.74 5.52 9.39
N GLY A 231 4.11 6.73 9.79
CA GLY A 231 4.59 7.78 8.88
C GLY A 231 3.67 8.12 7.69
N ALA A 232 2.37 7.77 7.74
CA ALA A 232 1.41 7.89 6.65
C ALA A 232 1.79 7.17 5.33
N ARG A 233 2.59 6.10 5.43
CA ARG A 233 3.14 5.38 4.27
C ARG A 233 2.99 3.88 4.49
N HIS A 234 2.11 3.23 3.73
CA HIS A 234 2.21 1.77 3.56
C HIS A 234 3.37 1.53 2.61
N PHE A 235 4.41 0.90 3.15
CA PHE A 235 5.70 0.78 2.49
C PHE A 235 5.90 -0.63 1.97
N GLY A 236 5.88 -0.80 0.64
CA GLY A 236 6.52 -1.89 -0.11
C GLY A 236 5.92 -3.29 0.01
N PHE A 237 5.27 -3.64 1.11
CA PHE A 237 4.72 -4.98 1.32
C PHE A 237 3.26 -5.03 0.88
N THR A 238 3.03 -5.27 -0.40
CA THR A 238 1.69 -5.34 -0.97
C THR A 238 1.39 -6.74 -1.43
N ASP A 239 0.31 -7.31 -0.92
CA ASP A 239 -0.23 -8.59 -1.38
C ASP A 239 -1.76 -8.43 -1.45
N PRO A 240 -2.29 -7.85 -2.55
CA PRO A 240 -3.72 -7.60 -2.69
C PRO A 240 -4.53 -8.89 -2.61
N GLN A 241 -3.97 -10.02 -3.04
CA GLN A 241 -4.61 -11.32 -2.95
C GLN A 241 -4.84 -11.73 -1.50
N SER A 242 -3.78 -11.77 -0.71
CA SER A 242 -3.87 -12.13 0.70
C SER A 242 -4.70 -11.10 1.48
N SER A 243 -4.61 -9.81 1.16
CA SER A 243 -5.45 -8.76 1.74
C SER A 243 -6.94 -9.07 1.57
N ALA A 244 -7.38 -9.36 0.34
CA ALA A 244 -8.78 -9.64 0.05
C ALA A 244 -9.26 -10.96 0.68
N VAL A 245 -8.45 -12.02 0.64
CA VAL A 245 -8.77 -13.32 1.25
C VAL A 245 -8.96 -13.19 2.76
N LEU A 246 -8.05 -12.50 3.46
CA LEU A 246 -8.15 -12.28 4.90
C LEU A 246 -9.44 -11.54 5.27
N VAL A 247 -9.88 -10.57 4.46
CA VAL A 247 -11.17 -9.89 4.69
C VAL A 247 -12.34 -10.84 4.44
N LEU A 248 -12.34 -11.64 3.36
CA LEU A 248 -13.40 -12.62 3.09
C LEU A 248 -13.56 -13.64 4.22
N GLU A 249 -12.46 -14.19 4.70
CA GLU A 249 -12.46 -15.20 5.77
C GLU A 249 -13.01 -14.65 7.09
N ASN A 250 -12.88 -13.34 7.31
CA ASN A 250 -13.30 -12.67 8.53
C ASN A 250 -14.61 -11.86 8.37
N LEU A 251 -15.28 -11.95 7.22
CA LEU A 251 -16.57 -11.33 6.99
C LEU A 251 -17.64 -11.74 8.03
N PRO A 252 -17.77 -13.04 8.43
CA PRO A 252 -18.74 -13.43 9.46
C PRO A 252 -18.50 -12.79 10.82
N TYR A 253 -17.24 -12.49 11.15
CA TYR A 253 -16.89 -11.77 12.39
C TYR A 253 -17.39 -10.32 12.32
N VAL A 254 -17.15 -9.63 11.20
CA VAL A 254 -17.62 -8.25 11.00
C VAL A 254 -19.15 -8.19 11.00
N GLU A 255 -19.83 -9.14 10.34
CA GLU A 255 -21.28 -9.25 10.36
C GLU A 255 -21.83 -9.42 11.79
N SER A 256 -21.24 -10.31 12.57
CA SER A 256 -21.62 -10.52 13.98
C SER A 256 -21.46 -9.24 14.79
N LEU A 257 -20.33 -8.55 14.62
CA LEU A 257 -20.04 -7.29 15.32
C LEU A 257 -21.09 -6.22 15.00
N LEU A 258 -21.45 -6.07 13.72
CA LEU A 258 -22.46 -5.10 13.28
C LEU A 258 -23.86 -5.43 13.81
N ASN A 259 -24.22 -6.71 13.85
CA ASN A 259 -25.50 -7.17 14.39
C ASN A 259 -25.60 -6.97 15.91
N GLU A 260 -24.47 -6.99 16.61
CA GLU A 260 -24.36 -6.87 18.07
C GLU A 260 -23.90 -5.47 18.53
N LYS A 261 -23.85 -4.47 17.63
CA LYS A 261 -23.28 -3.14 17.89
C LYS A 261 -23.85 -2.43 19.13
N ASP A 262 -25.12 -2.69 19.45
CA ASP A 262 -25.83 -2.07 20.58
C ASP A 262 -25.58 -2.80 21.92
N GLN A 263 -24.91 -3.96 21.89
CA GLN A 263 -24.69 -4.84 23.04
C GLN A 263 -23.23 -4.83 23.52
N PHE A 264 -22.30 -4.39 22.67
CA PHE A 264 -20.89 -4.32 23.00
C PHE A 264 -20.55 -3.05 23.79
N THR A 265 -19.67 -3.16 24.79
CA THR A 265 -19.06 -2.00 25.47
C THR A 265 -17.59 -1.93 25.07
N PRO A 266 -17.12 -0.83 24.46
CA PRO A 266 -15.73 -0.66 24.07
C PRO A 266 -14.78 -0.83 25.26
N MET A 267 -13.64 -1.50 25.04
CA MET A 267 -12.64 -1.69 26.11
C MET A 267 -11.90 -0.41 26.48
N ARG A 268 -11.84 0.58 25.57
CA ARG A 268 -11.24 1.89 25.80
C ARG A 268 -12.35 2.94 25.94
N GLU A 269 -12.30 3.74 27.00
CA GLU A 269 -13.32 4.77 27.31
C GLU A 269 -13.49 5.83 26.19
N GLU A 270 -12.48 6.01 25.33
CA GLU A 270 -12.43 7.04 24.30
C GLU A 270 -13.03 6.60 22.94
N MET A 271 -13.29 5.31 22.74
CA MET A 271 -13.85 4.79 21.49
C MET A 271 -15.33 4.47 21.65
N CYS A 272 -16.19 4.87 20.70
CA CYS A 272 -17.58 4.42 20.66
C CYS A 272 -17.78 3.21 19.73
N CYS A 273 -18.84 2.43 19.93
CA CYS A 273 -19.16 1.27 19.10
C CYS A 273 -19.31 1.62 17.62
N GLU A 274 -19.85 2.79 17.31
CA GLU A 274 -20.02 3.27 15.94
C GLU A 274 -18.67 3.46 15.24
N GLN A 275 -17.66 4.02 15.93
CA GLN A 275 -16.31 4.15 15.38
C GLN A 275 -15.65 2.80 15.13
N ILE A 276 -15.82 1.83 16.05
CA ILE A 276 -15.31 0.47 15.87
C ILE A 276 -15.96 -0.19 14.65
N CYS A 277 -17.28 -0.09 14.53
CA CYS A 277 -18.03 -0.61 13.39
C CYS A 277 -17.59 0.05 12.08
N SER A 278 -17.44 1.39 12.07
CA SER A 278 -16.97 2.15 10.92
C SER A 278 -15.59 1.68 10.46
N ASN A 279 -14.64 1.48 11.40
CA ASN A 279 -13.30 1.01 11.09
C ASN A 279 -13.32 -0.37 10.42
N HIS A 280 -14.12 -1.31 10.93
CA HIS A 280 -14.23 -2.64 10.33
C HIS A 280 -14.99 -2.64 9.00
N LEU A 281 -15.97 -1.76 8.82
CA LEU A 281 -16.60 -1.54 7.51
C LEU A 281 -15.60 -0.98 6.50
N SER A 282 -14.72 -0.07 6.95
CA SER A 282 -13.62 0.42 6.13
C SER A 282 -12.70 -0.73 5.69
N ASP A 283 -12.41 -1.70 6.57
CA ASP A 283 -11.62 -2.89 6.23
C ASP A 283 -12.27 -3.72 5.14
N VAL A 284 -13.59 -3.89 5.22
CA VAL A 284 -14.34 -4.61 4.21
C VAL A 284 -14.33 -3.87 2.88
N LEU A 285 -14.47 -2.53 2.88
CA LEU A 285 -14.39 -1.73 1.66
C LEU A 285 -13.00 -1.83 1.01
N PHE A 286 -11.93 -1.66 1.78
CA PHE A 286 -10.57 -1.75 1.26
C PHE A 286 -10.25 -3.18 0.78
N GLY A 287 -10.74 -4.21 1.48
CA GLY A 287 -10.65 -5.60 1.03
C GLY A 287 -11.35 -5.83 -0.31
N ALA A 288 -12.49 -5.16 -0.54
CA ALA A 288 -13.19 -5.21 -1.82
C ALA A 288 -12.36 -4.54 -2.93
N GLU A 289 -11.75 -3.38 -2.67
CA GLU A 289 -10.85 -2.73 -3.63
C GLU A 289 -9.62 -3.58 -3.95
N ALA A 290 -9.01 -4.23 -2.94
CA ALA A 290 -7.93 -5.19 -3.17
C ALA A 290 -8.39 -6.40 -3.99
N PHE A 291 -9.63 -6.87 -3.78
CA PHE A 291 -10.21 -7.94 -4.59
C PHE A 291 -10.35 -7.53 -6.07
N MET A 292 -10.67 -6.27 -6.36
CA MET A 292 -10.78 -5.75 -7.72
C MET A 292 -9.45 -5.64 -8.46
N LEU A 293 -8.32 -5.61 -7.74
CA LEU A 293 -6.97 -5.70 -8.34
C LEU A 293 -6.60 -7.11 -8.79
N ILE A 294 -7.29 -8.12 -8.29
CA ILE A 294 -7.03 -9.52 -8.61
C ILE A 294 -7.94 -9.88 -9.77
N ASP A 295 -7.37 -10.55 -10.76
CA ASP A 295 -8.14 -11.22 -11.80
C ASP A 295 -9.10 -12.24 -11.15
N GLN A 296 -10.39 -11.90 -11.07
CA GLN A 296 -11.40 -12.70 -10.35
C GLN A 296 -11.52 -14.13 -10.91
N GLU A 297 -11.14 -14.36 -12.18
CA GLU A 297 -11.12 -15.69 -12.77
C GLU A 297 -10.10 -16.63 -12.09
N ARG A 298 -9.12 -16.07 -11.36
CA ARG A 298 -8.08 -16.83 -10.67
C ARG A 298 -8.47 -17.30 -9.26
N LEU A 299 -9.55 -16.77 -8.69
CA LEU A 299 -10.04 -17.15 -7.36
C LEU A 299 -11.36 -17.91 -7.49
N GLU A 300 -11.27 -19.22 -7.76
CA GLU A 300 -12.44 -20.10 -7.87
C GLU A 300 -13.37 -19.94 -6.63
N GLY A 301 -14.59 -19.44 -6.86
CA GLY A 301 -15.64 -19.36 -5.85
C GLY A 301 -15.59 -18.14 -4.93
N ALA A 302 -14.61 -17.25 -5.06
CA ALA A 302 -14.60 -15.99 -4.31
C ALA A 302 -15.45 -14.93 -5.02
N SER A 303 -16.26 -14.20 -4.26
CA SER A 303 -17.10 -13.12 -4.77
C SER A 303 -16.88 -11.88 -3.92
N ILE A 304 -16.70 -10.74 -4.59
CA ILE A 304 -16.66 -9.42 -3.96
C ILE A 304 -18.05 -8.94 -3.51
N THR A 305 -19.13 -9.48 -4.08
CA THR A 305 -20.50 -9.04 -3.81
C THR A 305 -20.87 -9.08 -2.32
N PRO A 306 -20.56 -10.14 -1.54
CA PRO A 306 -20.83 -10.16 -0.09
C PRO A 306 -20.16 -9.02 0.68
N MET A 307 -18.93 -8.64 0.32
CA MET A 307 -18.25 -7.50 0.95
C MET A 307 -19.00 -6.20 0.68
N LEU A 308 -19.30 -5.93 -0.59
CA LEU A 308 -19.97 -4.69 -0.99
C LEU A 308 -21.42 -4.63 -0.51
N ASP A 309 -22.12 -5.76 -0.42
CA ASP A 309 -23.46 -5.85 0.17
C ASP A 309 -23.43 -5.56 1.67
N LEU A 310 -22.41 -6.05 2.40
CA LEU A 310 -22.26 -5.78 3.83
C LEU A 310 -22.01 -4.29 4.07
N VAL A 311 -21.09 -3.70 3.30
CA VAL A 311 -20.80 -2.26 3.35
C VAL A 311 -22.05 -1.46 3.00
N GLY A 312 -22.74 -1.80 1.91
CA GLY A 312 -23.97 -1.12 1.48
C GLY A 312 -25.07 -1.12 2.55
N LYS A 313 -25.34 -2.26 3.20
CA LYS A 313 -26.36 -2.37 4.26
C LYS A 313 -26.06 -1.49 5.49
N ASN A 314 -24.79 -1.19 5.73
CA ASN A 314 -24.31 -0.46 6.91
C ASN A 314 -23.61 0.84 6.55
N TYR A 315 -23.80 1.32 5.32
CA TYR A 315 -23.06 2.43 4.72
C TYR A 315 -23.15 3.74 5.54
N GLU A 316 -24.31 3.99 6.15
CA GLU A 316 -24.55 5.16 7.01
C GLU A 316 -23.74 5.16 8.32
N LEU A 317 -23.11 4.04 8.69
CA LEU A 317 -22.19 3.99 9.84
C LEU A 317 -20.79 4.46 9.49
N MET A 318 -20.45 4.55 8.20
CA MET A 318 -19.16 5.03 7.73
C MET A 318 -19.14 6.56 7.71
N ASP A 319 -17.96 7.16 7.83
CA ASP A 319 -17.80 8.59 7.60
C ASP A 319 -18.16 8.99 6.15
N ASP A 320 -18.47 10.27 5.95
CA ASP A 320 -18.90 10.81 4.66
C ASP A 320 -17.92 10.53 3.52
N LEU A 321 -16.63 10.42 3.83
CA LEU A 321 -15.59 10.22 2.83
C LEU A 321 -15.56 8.77 2.35
N LEU A 322 -15.56 7.82 3.28
CA LEU A 322 -15.66 6.40 3.00
C LEU A 322 -16.97 6.06 2.31
N GLN A 323 -18.02 6.79 2.66
CA GLN A 323 -19.29 6.78 1.94
C GLN A 323 -19.11 7.17 0.46
N ILE A 324 -18.52 8.34 0.18
CA ILE A 324 -18.21 8.76 -1.21
C ILE A 324 -17.35 7.72 -1.93
N ARG A 325 -16.34 7.16 -1.25
CA ARG A 325 -15.46 6.13 -1.78
C ARG A 325 -16.23 4.87 -2.18
N PHE A 326 -17.09 4.37 -1.31
CA PHE A 326 -17.92 3.18 -1.59
C PHE A 326 -18.77 3.36 -2.85
N LEU A 327 -19.42 4.52 -3.05
CA LEU A 327 -20.20 4.77 -4.27
C LEU A 327 -19.34 4.66 -5.53
N LYS A 328 -18.11 5.18 -5.48
CA LYS A 328 -17.16 5.08 -6.59
C LYS A 328 -16.70 3.64 -6.83
N VAL A 329 -16.38 2.90 -5.76
CA VAL A 329 -16.01 1.47 -5.85
C VAL A 329 -17.14 0.65 -6.47
N VAL A 330 -18.39 0.86 -6.05
CA VAL A 330 -19.56 0.19 -6.63
C VAL A 330 -19.72 0.51 -8.11
N ARG A 331 -19.58 1.79 -8.49
CA ARG A 331 -19.62 2.22 -9.90
C ARG A 331 -18.57 1.48 -10.72
N ILE A 332 -17.32 1.46 -10.27
CA ILE A 332 -16.24 0.78 -10.99
C ILE A 332 -16.50 -0.73 -11.05
N PHE A 333 -16.92 -1.35 -9.95
CA PHE A 333 -17.29 -2.77 -9.91
C PHE A 333 -18.36 -3.11 -10.96
N GLN A 334 -19.42 -2.31 -11.05
CA GLN A 334 -20.49 -2.52 -12.04
C GLN A 334 -20.00 -2.37 -13.49
N GLN A 335 -18.95 -1.59 -13.74
CA GLN A 335 -18.38 -1.44 -15.08
C GLN A 335 -17.47 -2.59 -15.47
N ILE A 336 -16.62 -3.03 -14.54
CA ILE A 336 -15.68 -4.13 -14.79
C ILE A 336 -16.45 -5.47 -14.90
N TYR A 337 -17.46 -5.69 -14.03
CA TYR A 337 -18.12 -6.99 -13.87
C TYR A 337 -19.59 -7.02 -14.30
N GLY A 338 -20.08 -5.92 -14.89
CA GLY A 338 -21.48 -5.73 -15.30
C GLY A 338 -21.91 -6.72 -16.37
N GLY A 339 -22.77 -7.67 -16.01
CA GLY A 339 -23.39 -8.62 -16.93
C GLY A 339 -23.55 -10.04 -16.37
N GLY A 340 -22.77 -10.42 -15.35
CA GLY A 340 -22.80 -11.77 -14.76
C GLY A 340 -22.57 -11.85 -13.24
N HIS A 341 -21.97 -10.83 -12.63
CA HIS A 341 -21.79 -10.76 -11.18
C HIS A 341 -22.94 -9.90 -10.60
N GLY A 342 -23.68 -10.47 -9.64
CA GLY A 342 -24.96 -9.95 -9.18
C GLY A 342 -24.96 -8.46 -8.85
N GLU A 343 -26.08 -7.79 -9.15
CA GLU A 343 -26.35 -6.43 -8.69
C GLU A 343 -26.16 -6.36 -7.17
N ILE A 344 -25.42 -5.35 -6.69
CA ILE A 344 -25.29 -5.08 -5.26
C ILE A 344 -26.67 -4.67 -4.77
N GLY A 345 -27.28 -5.47 -3.89
CA GLY A 345 -28.70 -5.40 -3.59
C GLY A 345 -29.15 -4.08 -2.96
N PHE A 346 -28.19 -3.30 -2.44
CA PHE A 346 -28.39 -1.99 -1.84
C PHE A 346 -28.59 -0.86 -2.88
N LEU A 347 -27.82 -0.85 -3.97
CA LEU A 347 -27.86 0.22 -4.97
C LEU A 347 -28.62 -0.22 -6.21
N LYS A 348 -29.94 -0.01 -6.18
CA LYS A 348 -30.83 -0.20 -7.35
C LYS A 348 -30.77 0.95 -8.36
N GLN A 349 -29.93 1.94 -8.10
CA GLN A 349 -29.76 3.09 -8.97
C GLN A 349 -28.95 2.71 -10.22
N PRO A 350 -29.28 3.27 -11.39
CA PRO A 350 -28.43 3.17 -12.57
C PRO A 350 -27.00 3.65 -12.24
N PRO A 351 -25.97 3.04 -12.84
CA PRO A 351 -24.58 3.41 -12.58
C PRO A 351 -24.28 4.91 -12.81
N GLU A 352 -24.95 5.56 -13.75
CA GLU A 352 -24.81 6.99 -14.01
C GLU A 352 -25.33 7.85 -12.85
N GLU A 353 -26.40 7.41 -12.18
CA GLU A 353 -26.95 8.12 -11.02
C GLU A 353 -25.99 8.01 -9.82
N ILE A 354 -25.37 6.86 -9.62
CA ILE A 354 -24.36 6.63 -8.58
C ILE A 354 -23.18 7.58 -8.77
N LEU A 355 -22.69 7.72 -10.01
CA LEU A 355 -21.59 8.62 -10.34
C LEU A 355 -21.95 10.08 -10.01
N VAL A 356 -23.11 10.55 -10.48
CA VAL A 356 -23.58 11.92 -10.23
C VAL A 356 -23.74 12.18 -8.73
N GLU A 357 -24.29 11.24 -7.97
CA GLU A 357 -24.42 11.36 -6.52
C GLU A 357 -23.06 11.43 -5.83
N SER A 358 -22.11 10.58 -6.21
CA SER A 358 -20.75 10.59 -5.64
C SER A 358 -20.04 11.93 -5.88
N ILE A 359 -20.19 12.53 -7.06
CA ILE A 359 -19.61 13.83 -7.41
C ILE A 359 -20.25 14.94 -6.56
N LYS A 360 -21.58 14.94 -6.42
CA LYS A 360 -22.30 15.95 -5.62
C LYS A 360 -21.91 15.88 -4.15
N ARG A 361 -21.89 14.68 -3.57
CA ARG A 361 -21.48 14.47 -2.18
C ARG A 361 -20.05 14.91 -1.95
N PHE A 362 -19.15 14.58 -2.88
CA PHE A 362 -17.76 15.05 -2.82
C PHE A 362 -17.66 16.58 -2.84
N GLN A 363 -18.40 17.26 -3.73
CA GLN A 363 -18.41 18.72 -3.79
C GLN A 363 -18.91 19.36 -2.49
N SER A 364 -19.97 18.81 -1.89
CA SER A 364 -20.48 19.25 -0.59
C SER A 364 -19.44 19.05 0.52
N TYR A 365 -18.84 17.86 0.58
CA TYR A 365 -17.80 17.54 1.57
C TYR A 365 -16.63 18.51 1.49
N VAL A 366 -16.12 18.79 0.28
CA VAL A 366 -15.00 19.72 0.07
C VAL A 366 -15.37 21.17 0.44
N ALA A 367 -16.61 21.58 0.23
CA ALA A 367 -17.08 22.91 0.62
C ALA A 367 -17.10 23.08 2.16
N GLU A 368 -17.39 22.00 2.89
CA GLU A 368 -17.40 21.97 4.36
C GLU A 368 -16.00 21.80 4.96
N HIS A 369 -15.06 21.22 4.19
CA HIS A 369 -13.69 20.93 4.60
C HIS A 369 -12.66 21.60 3.65
N PRO A 370 -12.50 22.94 3.68
CA PRO A 370 -11.69 23.69 2.71
C PRO A 370 -10.16 23.50 2.86
N GLY A 371 -9.71 22.52 3.64
CA GLY A 371 -8.30 22.18 3.85
C GLY A 371 -7.69 21.41 2.68
N ARG A 372 -6.40 21.08 2.78
CA ARG A 372 -5.79 20.11 1.86
C ARG A 372 -6.46 18.74 2.06
N PRO A 373 -6.76 18.00 0.97
CA PRO A 373 -7.28 16.64 1.08
C PRO A 373 -6.30 15.78 1.88
N SER A 374 -6.83 14.85 2.68
CA SER A 374 -5.99 13.80 3.27
C SER A 374 -5.41 12.91 2.16
N LEU A 375 -4.36 12.15 2.47
CA LEU A 375 -3.78 11.21 1.49
C LEU A 375 -4.84 10.22 0.96
N GLU A 376 -5.73 9.75 1.84
CA GLU A 376 -6.85 8.86 1.50
C GLU A 376 -7.85 9.50 0.53
N MET A 377 -7.92 10.84 0.49
CA MET A 377 -8.79 11.60 -0.40
C MET A 377 -8.16 11.89 -1.77
N LEU A 378 -6.84 11.78 -1.92
CA LEU A 378 -6.14 12.30 -3.11
C LEU A 378 -6.66 11.71 -4.40
N THR A 379 -6.78 10.38 -4.51
CA THR A 379 -7.31 9.72 -5.71
C THR A 379 -8.74 10.16 -6.02
N LEU A 380 -9.59 10.32 -4.99
CA LEU A 380 -10.97 10.77 -5.19
C LEU A 380 -11.04 12.23 -5.63
N TRP A 381 -10.12 13.06 -5.13
CA TRP A 381 -9.98 14.46 -5.47
C TRP A 381 -9.47 14.63 -6.90
N ASP A 382 -8.42 13.89 -7.26
CA ASP A 382 -7.79 13.98 -8.57
C ASP A 382 -8.70 13.47 -9.69
N ALA A 383 -9.52 12.45 -9.42
CA ALA A 383 -10.61 12.07 -10.32
C ALA A 383 -11.56 13.24 -10.63
N ASN A 384 -11.93 14.02 -9.60
CA ASN A 384 -12.85 15.16 -9.75
C ASN A 384 -12.21 16.36 -10.45
N ASN A 385 -10.87 16.47 -10.49
CA ASN A 385 -10.20 17.52 -11.25
C ASN A 385 -10.48 17.42 -12.76
N PHE A 386 -10.72 16.22 -13.30
CA PHE A 386 -11.09 16.04 -14.71
C PHE A 386 -12.44 16.68 -15.10
N LEU A 387 -13.32 16.92 -14.13
CA LEU A 387 -14.55 17.68 -14.38
C LEU A 387 -14.25 19.12 -14.80
N ALA A 388 -13.14 19.71 -14.34
CA ALA A 388 -12.70 21.03 -14.77
C ALA A 388 -12.24 21.02 -16.23
N VAL A 389 -11.56 19.96 -16.67
CA VAL A 389 -11.19 19.76 -18.09
C VAL A 389 -12.44 19.76 -18.97
N GLY A 390 -13.50 19.04 -18.56
CA GLY A 390 -14.77 19.06 -19.28
C GLY A 390 -15.45 20.44 -19.33
N GLN A 391 -15.24 21.29 -18.32
CA GLN A 391 -15.74 22.68 -18.34
C GLN A 391 -14.94 23.54 -19.33
N ASP A 392 -13.63 23.37 -19.37
CA ASP A 392 -12.73 24.15 -20.23
C ASP A 392 -12.85 23.76 -21.71
N THR A 393 -13.09 22.49 -22.01
CA THR A 393 -13.40 22.02 -23.38
C THR A 393 -14.81 22.41 -23.84
N GLY A 394 -15.69 22.81 -22.91
CA GLY A 394 -17.09 23.07 -23.19
C GLY A 394 -17.96 21.81 -23.34
N ASP A 395 -17.39 20.62 -23.09
CA ASP A 395 -18.10 19.34 -23.08
C ASP A 395 -17.87 18.57 -21.77
N MET A 396 -18.87 18.65 -20.88
CA MET A 396 -18.84 17.94 -19.60
C MET A 396 -18.76 16.42 -19.75
N LYS A 397 -19.14 15.83 -20.90
CA LYS A 397 -19.01 14.40 -21.13
C LYS A 397 -17.55 13.97 -21.15
N ILE A 398 -16.66 14.81 -21.69
CA ILE A 398 -15.21 14.57 -21.68
C ILE A 398 -14.72 14.47 -20.23
N GLY A 399 -15.07 15.45 -19.39
CA GLY A 399 -14.64 15.45 -18.00
C GLY A 399 -15.19 14.27 -17.19
N ILE A 400 -16.45 13.88 -17.43
CA ILE A 400 -17.05 12.69 -16.81
C ILE A 400 -16.35 11.41 -17.27
N SER A 401 -16.06 11.30 -18.57
CA SER A 401 -15.36 10.14 -19.13
C SER A 401 -13.96 10.00 -18.55
N LEU A 402 -13.18 11.10 -18.51
CA LEU A 402 -11.84 11.11 -17.91
C LEU A 402 -11.87 10.78 -16.41
N HIS A 403 -12.82 11.33 -15.65
CA HIS A 403 -13.01 10.99 -14.24
C HIS A 403 -13.22 9.48 -14.04
N ASP A 404 -14.09 8.88 -14.85
CA ASP A 404 -14.47 7.48 -14.77
C ASP A 404 -13.31 6.55 -15.21
N MET A 405 -12.65 6.84 -16.33
CA MET A 405 -11.45 6.11 -16.78
C MET A 405 -10.31 6.20 -15.76
N PHE A 406 -10.11 7.36 -15.14
CA PHE A 406 -9.11 7.53 -14.08
C PHE A 406 -9.35 6.59 -12.91
N LEU A 407 -10.59 6.54 -12.40
CA LEU A 407 -10.93 5.64 -11.30
C LEU A 407 -10.81 4.16 -11.69
N ARG A 408 -11.19 3.81 -12.92
CA ARG A 408 -11.03 2.44 -13.45
C ARG A 408 -9.57 2.05 -13.63
N SER A 409 -8.71 2.98 -14.03
CA SER A 409 -7.28 2.73 -14.28
C SER A 409 -6.53 2.19 -13.06
N MET A 410 -7.08 2.40 -11.86
CA MET A 410 -6.55 1.82 -10.63
C MET A 410 -6.72 0.29 -10.53
N TYR A 411 -7.65 -0.29 -11.30
CA TYR A 411 -8.03 -1.70 -11.23
C TYR A 411 -7.85 -2.44 -12.56
N GLU A 412 -7.96 -1.72 -13.68
CA GLU A 412 -7.93 -2.30 -15.02
C GLU A 412 -6.80 -1.66 -15.85
N PRO A 413 -5.76 -2.44 -16.24
CA PRO A 413 -4.64 -1.93 -17.04
C PRO A 413 -5.08 -1.29 -18.36
N GLN A 414 -6.14 -1.82 -18.99
CA GLN A 414 -6.65 -1.27 -20.26
C GLN A 414 -7.20 0.14 -20.08
N ALA A 415 -7.89 0.42 -18.97
CA ALA A 415 -8.46 1.74 -18.71
C ALA A 415 -7.38 2.83 -18.54
N TYR A 416 -6.16 2.43 -18.13
CA TYR A 416 -4.99 3.30 -18.11
C TYR A 416 -4.56 3.68 -19.55
N GLU A 417 -4.51 2.72 -20.46
CA GLU A 417 -4.14 2.96 -21.86
C GLU A 417 -5.18 3.84 -22.56
N ASP A 418 -6.46 3.47 -22.44
CA ASP A 418 -7.60 4.20 -23.03
C ASP A 418 -7.64 5.65 -22.56
N MET A 419 -7.31 5.89 -21.28
CA MET A 419 -7.26 7.23 -20.72
C MET A 419 -6.13 8.06 -21.33
N ALA A 420 -4.96 7.46 -21.56
CA ALA A 420 -3.83 8.16 -22.13
C ALA A 420 -4.06 8.55 -23.60
N GLU A 421 -4.65 7.64 -24.38
CA GLU A 421 -5.10 7.94 -25.75
C GLU A 421 -6.11 9.10 -25.74
N SER A 422 -7.10 9.05 -24.85
CA SER A 422 -8.10 10.11 -24.71
C SER A 422 -7.48 11.46 -24.36
N ILE A 423 -6.45 11.49 -23.50
CA ILE A 423 -5.73 12.72 -23.15
C ILE A 423 -5.01 13.30 -24.37
N ILE A 424 -4.37 12.46 -25.18
CA ILE A 424 -3.69 12.91 -26.41
C ILE A 424 -4.70 13.54 -27.38
N ASP A 425 -5.81 12.87 -27.62
CA ASP A 425 -6.86 13.37 -28.51
C ASP A 425 -7.39 14.72 -28.04
N ILE A 426 -7.63 14.88 -26.73
CA ILE A 426 -8.08 16.13 -26.14
C ILE A 426 -7.06 17.26 -26.32
N VAL A 427 -5.76 16.99 -26.13
CA VAL A 427 -4.73 18.02 -26.34
C VAL A 427 -4.66 18.45 -27.80
N HIS A 428 -4.84 17.53 -28.74
CA HIS A 428 -4.85 17.83 -30.17
C HIS A 428 -6.10 18.58 -30.63
N GLU A 429 -7.27 18.17 -30.16
CA GLU A 429 -8.55 18.77 -30.55
C GLU A 429 -8.78 20.14 -29.90
N TYR A 430 -8.22 20.38 -28.71
CA TYR A 430 -8.41 21.59 -27.92
C TYR A 430 -7.06 22.30 -27.64
N PRO A 431 -6.45 22.96 -28.64
CA PRO A 431 -5.12 23.57 -28.50
C PRO A 431 -5.07 24.75 -27.51
N ASP A 432 -6.23 25.36 -27.21
CA ASP A 432 -6.39 26.52 -26.33
C ASP A 432 -6.85 26.15 -24.91
N LEU A 433 -6.61 24.90 -24.48
CA LEU A 433 -6.84 24.49 -23.09
C LEU A 433 -6.11 25.41 -22.11
N ASN A 434 -6.78 25.75 -21.01
CA ASN A 434 -6.15 26.58 -19.99
C ASN A 434 -4.99 25.84 -19.31
N ASP A 435 -4.03 26.59 -18.76
CA ASP A 435 -2.84 26.02 -18.12
C ASP A 435 -3.16 25.05 -16.97
N ALA A 436 -4.32 25.21 -16.33
CA ALA A 436 -4.72 24.36 -15.21
C ALA A 436 -5.19 22.97 -15.67
N SER A 437 -6.01 22.91 -16.71
CA SER A 437 -6.44 21.68 -17.37
C SER A 437 -5.27 20.97 -18.02
N VAL A 438 -4.34 21.72 -18.64
CA VAL A 438 -3.08 21.14 -19.10
C VAL A 438 -2.34 20.49 -17.93
N ARG A 439 -2.15 21.18 -16.80
CA ARG A 439 -1.50 20.59 -15.61
C ARG A 439 -2.20 19.35 -15.07
N ILE A 440 -3.54 19.30 -15.10
CA ILE A 440 -4.31 18.11 -14.67
C ILE A 440 -4.00 16.91 -15.59
N LEU A 441 -4.06 17.11 -16.90
CA LEU A 441 -3.76 16.07 -17.89
C LEU A 441 -2.30 15.60 -17.78
N GLN A 442 -1.38 16.54 -17.56
CA GLN A 442 0.04 16.24 -17.33
C GLN A 442 0.25 15.42 -16.06
N GLY A 443 -0.38 15.82 -14.95
CA GLY A 443 -0.25 15.13 -13.66
C GLY A 443 -0.68 13.66 -13.73
N PHE A 444 -1.67 13.32 -14.55
CA PHE A 444 -2.00 11.91 -14.80
C PHE A 444 -0.86 11.16 -15.50
N LEU A 445 -0.37 11.72 -16.61
CA LEU A 445 0.66 11.11 -17.45
C LEU A 445 2.04 11.06 -16.79
N THR A 446 2.29 11.84 -15.74
CA THR A 446 3.56 11.80 -15.01
C THR A 446 3.48 11.04 -13.69
N ASN A 447 2.39 11.18 -12.93
CA ASN A 447 2.34 10.72 -11.54
C ASN A 447 1.57 9.41 -11.37
N TYR A 448 0.48 9.22 -12.13
CA TYR A 448 -0.37 8.04 -12.01
C TYR A 448 0.08 6.93 -12.94
N SER A 449 0.34 7.26 -14.19
CA SER A 449 0.88 6.35 -15.20
C SER A 449 2.12 5.58 -14.73
N TYR A 450 3.04 6.24 -14.03
CA TYR A 450 4.29 5.65 -13.57
C TYR A 450 4.06 4.60 -12.49
N VAL A 451 3.19 4.92 -11.53
CA VAL A 451 2.82 4.01 -10.43
C VAL A 451 2.04 2.82 -10.99
N LEU A 452 1.09 3.05 -11.89
CA LEU A 452 0.27 2.01 -12.51
C LEU A 452 1.09 1.12 -13.45
N ALA A 453 2.04 1.67 -14.20
CA ALA A 453 2.94 0.89 -15.06
C ALA A 453 3.81 -0.10 -14.26
N ARG A 454 4.25 0.28 -13.06
CA ARG A 454 4.95 -0.65 -12.14
C ARG A 454 4.01 -1.70 -11.56
N LEU A 455 2.79 -1.33 -11.18
CA LEU A 455 1.81 -2.26 -10.62
C LEU A 455 1.32 -3.30 -11.63
N PHE A 456 1.21 -2.92 -12.90
CA PHE A 456 0.65 -3.76 -13.97
C PHE A 456 1.69 -4.28 -14.97
N PHE A 457 2.98 -4.08 -14.73
CA PHE A 457 4.05 -4.43 -15.68
C PHE A 457 3.81 -3.86 -17.10
N ALA A 458 3.31 -2.62 -17.18
CA ALA A 458 3.04 -1.98 -18.47
C ALA A 458 4.38 -1.72 -19.19
N THR A 459 4.52 -2.36 -20.34
CA THR A 459 5.78 -2.49 -21.09
C THR A 459 6.25 -1.17 -21.73
N SER A 460 7.52 -1.13 -22.17
CA SER A 460 8.08 -0.11 -23.06
C SER A 460 7.20 0.18 -24.29
N ALA A 461 6.38 -0.78 -24.75
CA ALA A 461 5.49 -0.64 -25.89
C ALA A 461 4.39 0.42 -25.71
N TYR A 462 3.96 0.70 -24.48
CA TYR A 462 3.01 1.78 -24.18
C TYR A 462 3.67 3.16 -24.38
N CYS A 463 4.88 3.34 -23.85
CA CYS A 463 5.64 4.58 -24.02
C CYS A 463 6.05 4.77 -25.49
N ASP A 464 6.40 3.68 -26.18
CA ASP A 464 6.66 3.67 -27.62
C ASP A 464 5.41 4.10 -28.41
N SER A 465 4.21 3.66 -28.00
CA SER A 465 2.94 4.03 -28.66
C SER A 465 2.60 5.50 -28.43
N LEU A 466 2.68 6.01 -27.20
CA LEU A 466 2.49 7.45 -26.93
C LEU A 466 3.47 8.34 -27.71
N PHE A 467 4.72 7.89 -27.86
CA PHE A 467 5.75 8.60 -28.62
C PHE A 467 5.56 8.49 -30.14
N GLN A 468 5.03 7.38 -30.65
CA GLN A 468 4.74 7.20 -32.08
C GLN A 468 3.50 7.96 -32.55
N ILE A 469 2.56 8.26 -31.66
CA ILE A 469 1.31 8.93 -31.99
C ILE A 469 1.52 10.45 -32.23
N THR A 470 2.54 11.09 -31.65
CA THR A 470 2.74 12.54 -31.83
C THR A 470 4.16 13.05 -31.58
N ASN A 471 4.62 14.00 -32.41
CA ASN A 471 5.86 14.78 -32.24
C ASN A 471 5.59 16.13 -31.55
N GLU A 472 4.43 16.30 -30.91
CA GLU A 472 4.09 17.58 -30.29
C GLU A 472 5.05 17.88 -29.12
N PRO A 473 5.72 19.06 -29.10
CA PRO A 473 6.74 19.36 -28.09
C PRO A 473 6.24 19.23 -26.65
N LYS A 474 4.95 19.49 -26.41
CA LYS A 474 4.33 19.32 -25.09
C LYS A 474 4.29 17.85 -24.64
N VAL A 475 3.97 16.93 -25.56
CA VAL A 475 3.93 15.48 -25.27
C VAL A 475 5.33 14.90 -25.14
N VAL A 476 6.27 15.35 -25.99
CA VAL A 476 7.69 14.98 -25.88
C VAL A 476 8.28 15.45 -24.55
N ASN A 477 7.97 16.66 -24.09
CA ASN A 477 8.37 17.14 -22.76
C ASN A 477 7.83 16.23 -21.65
N LEU A 478 6.56 15.82 -21.76
CA LEU A 478 5.91 14.98 -20.75
C LEU A 478 6.54 13.60 -20.66
N LEU A 479 6.78 12.96 -21.81
CA LEU A 479 7.43 11.65 -21.88
C LEU A 479 8.91 11.70 -21.44
N ALA A 480 9.60 12.81 -21.70
CA ALA A 480 10.96 13.01 -21.20
C ALA A 480 11.00 13.10 -19.67
N GLU A 481 10.09 13.86 -19.06
CA GLU A 481 9.99 13.96 -17.59
C GLU A 481 9.65 12.60 -16.94
N PHE A 482 8.86 11.78 -17.63
CA PHE A 482 8.51 10.39 -17.27
C PHE A 482 9.70 9.41 -17.29
N GLY A 483 10.88 9.82 -17.76
CA GLY A 483 12.05 8.94 -17.84
C GLY A 483 12.07 8.03 -19.07
N TYR A 484 11.20 8.28 -20.06
CA TYR A 484 11.22 7.53 -21.31
C TYR A 484 12.40 7.98 -22.18
N TRP A 485 13.34 7.06 -22.38
CA TRP A 485 14.64 7.31 -22.96
C TRP A 485 14.64 8.04 -24.31
N PRO A 486 13.82 7.64 -25.31
CA PRO A 486 13.76 8.32 -26.59
C PRO A 486 13.31 9.79 -26.49
N ALA A 487 12.37 10.10 -25.61
CA ALA A 487 11.90 11.47 -25.40
C ALA A 487 12.95 12.33 -24.67
N MET A 488 13.60 11.79 -23.64
CA MET A 488 14.72 12.49 -22.96
C MET A 488 15.86 12.81 -23.92
N LYS A 489 16.22 11.86 -24.78
CA LYS A 489 17.25 12.03 -25.82
C LYS A 489 16.85 13.11 -26.83
N MET A 490 15.59 13.13 -27.24
CA MET A 490 15.05 14.15 -28.14
C MET A 490 15.11 15.55 -27.50
N ARG A 491 14.70 15.69 -26.23
CA ARG A 491 14.79 16.97 -25.48
C ARG A 491 16.21 17.48 -25.34
N MET A 492 17.14 16.61 -24.99
CA MET A 492 18.57 16.95 -24.91
C MET A 492 19.12 17.41 -26.27
N GLN A 493 18.65 16.83 -27.38
CA GLN A 493 19.09 17.19 -28.73
C GLN A 493 18.44 18.48 -29.26
N GLU A 494 17.21 18.79 -28.84
CA GLU A 494 16.43 19.93 -29.35
C GLU A 494 16.61 21.21 -28.52
N THR A 495 16.94 21.11 -27.23
CA THR A 495 17.15 22.30 -26.40
C THR A 495 18.52 22.93 -26.65
N SER A 496 18.54 24.26 -26.72
CA SER A 496 19.78 25.06 -26.79
C SER A 496 20.20 25.62 -25.44
N ASN A 497 19.42 25.35 -24.38
CA ASN A 497 19.71 25.79 -23.02
C ASN A 497 20.71 24.83 -22.35
N PRO A 498 21.93 25.28 -22.01
CA PRO A 498 22.95 24.41 -21.42
C PRO A 498 22.52 23.76 -20.10
N ALA A 499 21.74 24.48 -19.28
CA ALA A 499 21.24 23.94 -18.01
C ALA A 499 20.22 22.81 -18.21
N GLU A 500 19.45 22.88 -19.29
CA GLU A 500 18.47 21.86 -19.66
C GLU A 500 19.16 20.65 -20.32
N VAL A 501 20.18 20.89 -21.15
CA VAL A 501 21.05 19.83 -21.67
C VAL A 501 21.71 19.06 -20.52
N ASP A 502 22.29 19.74 -19.54
CA ASP A 502 22.92 19.10 -18.37
C ASP A 502 21.91 18.37 -17.47
N TYR A 503 20.66 18.87 -17.39
CA TYR A 503 19.58 18.18 -16.68
C TYR A 503 19.23 16.85 -17.35
N TRP A 504 18.99 16.85 -18.67
CA TRP A 504 18.65 15.64 -19.41
C TRP A 504 19.84 14.69 -19.56
N ALA A 505 21.05 15.20 -19.75
CA ALA A 505 22.27 14.40 -19.85
C ALA A 505 22.50 13.57 -18.58
N ARG A 506 22.30 14.17 -17.39
CA ARG A 506 22.39 13.45 -16.10
C ARG A 506 21.37 12.33 -15.98
N ARG A 507 20.15 12.54 -16.45
CA ARG A 507 19.09 11.50 -16.46
C ARG A 507 19.34 10.42 -17.50
N LEU A 508 20.09 10.71 -18.57
CA LEU A 508 20.47 9.76 -19.62
C LEU A 508 21.77 8.98 -19.30
N THR A 509 22.61 9.41 -18.38
CA THR A 509 23.88 8.72 -18.07
C THR A 509 23.73 7.44 -17.24
N VAL A 510 22.52 7.10 -16.78
CA VAL A 510 22.22 5.91 -15.95
C VAL A 510 22.44 4.57 -16.69
N GLU A 511 22.65 4.55 -18.01
CA GLU A 511 22.88 3.32 -18.80
C GLU A 511 24.24 3.27 -19.55
N ALA A 512 25.16 4.20 -19.31
CA ALA A 512 26.46 4.21 -20.02
C ALA A 512 27.62 3.53 -19.25
N SER A 513 27.35 2.90 -18.12
CA SER A 513 28.34 2.18 -17.29
C SER A 513 27.86 0.79 -16.94
#